data_AF-A0A967SIJ4-F1
#
_entry.id   AF-A0A967SIJ4-F1
#
_cell.length_a   1.000
_cell.length_b   1.000
_cell.length_c   1.000
_cell.angle_alpha   90.00
_cell.angle_beta   90.00
_cell.angle_gamma   90.00
#
_symmetry.space_group_name_H-M   'P 1'
#
loop_
_entity.id
_entity.type
_entity.pdbx_description
1 polymer ?
#
loop_
_entity_poly.entity_id
_entity_poly.type
_entity_poly.pdbx_seq_one_letter_code
_entity_poly.pdbx_strand_id
1 'polypeptide(L)' 'MLRLLAEVASGDASPRDALERLSWLPVEEIAANGDAPFARLDHHRSLRQGQPEVVFGPGKTPEQLLAICRR' A
#
# COMPACT_ATOMS: atom_id res chain seq x y z
N MET A 1 -10.67 -3.05 1.09
CA MET A 1 -11.05 -4.24 0.32
C MET A 1 -12.52 -4.61 0.46
N LEU A 2 -13.02 -4.94 1.66
CA LEU A 2 -14.41 -5.40 1.86
C LEU A 2 -15.46 -4.42 1.32
N ARG A 3 -15.24 -3.11 1.47
CA ARG A 3 -16.09 -2.07 0.88
C ARG A 3 -16.21 -2.20 -0.65
N LEU A 4 -15.09 -2.38 -1.35
CA LEU A 4 -15.10 -2.52 -2.81
C LEU A 4 -15.82 -3.81 -3.25
N LEU A 5 -15.65 -4.89 -2.48
CA LEU A 5 -16.37 -6.14 -2.74
C LEU A 5 -17.88 -5.99 -2.49
N ALA A 6 -18.29 -5.22 -1.48
CA ALA A 6 -19.69 -4.90 -1.24
C ALA A 6 -20.29 -4.06 -2.37
N GLU A 7 -19.55 -3.06 -2.88
CA GLU A 7 -19.94 -2.26 -4.06
C GLU A 7 -20.11 -3.11 -5.32
N VAL A 8 -19.29 -4.16 -5.51
CA VAL A 8 -19.48 -5.12 -6.62
C VAL A 8 -20.69 -5.99 -6.39
N ALA A 9 -20.90 -6.49 -5.16
CA ALA A 9 -22.03 -7.34 -4.82
C ALA A 9 -23.38 -6.61 -4.91
N SER A 10 -23.43 -5.32 -4.60
CA SER A 10 -24.63 -4.47 -4.78
C SER A 10 -24.86 -4.06 -6.22
N GLY A 11 -23.86 -4.20 -7.10
CA GLY A 11 -23.91 -3.74 -8.49
C GLY A 11 -23.52 -2.27 -8.69
N ASP A 12 -23.08 -1.58 -7.63
CA ASP A 12 -22.62 -0.18 -7.66
C ASP A 12 -21.27 -0.02 -8.37
N ALA A 13 -20.49 -1.09 -8.51
CA ALA A 13 -19.27 -1.15 -9.31
C ALA A 13 -19.23 -2.42 -10.15
N SER A 14 -18.79 -2.32 -11.41
CA SER A 14 -18.55 -3.53 -12.20
C SER A 14 -17.29 -4.25 -11.72
N PRO A 15 -17.17 -5.57 -11.93
CA PRO A 15 -15.92 -6.29 -11.67
C PRO A 15 -14.70 -5.68 -12.40
N ARG A 16 -14.91 -5.08 -13.57
CA ARG A 16 -13.86 -4.37 -14.32
C ARG A 16 -13.42 -3.10 -13.59
N ASP A 17 -14.35 -2.28 -13.13
CA ASP A 17 -14.03 -1.05 -12.40
C ASP A 17 -13.34 -1.36 -11.08
N ALA A 18 -13.78 -2.41 -10.40
CA ALA A 18 -13.13 -2.90 -9.20
C ALA A 18 -11.71 -3.40 -9.49
N LEU A 19 -11.51 -4.15 -10.58
CA LEU A 19 -10.18 -4.59 -11.01
C LEU A 19 -9.27 -3.40 -11.32
N GLU A 20 -9.76 -2.37 -12.02
CA GLU A 20 -8.97 -1.16 -12.30
C GLU A 20 -8.55 -0.46 -11.00
N ARG A 21 -9.47 -0.30 -10.03
CA ARG A 21 -9.17 0.27 -8.71
C ARG A 21 -8.15 -0.56 -7.93
N LEU A 22 -8.13 -1.88 -8.13
CA LEU A 22 -7.15 -2.79 -7.52
C LEU A 22 -5.82 -2.85 -8.28
N SER A 23 -5.83 -2.50 -9.58
CA SER A 23 -4.69 -2.60 -10.49
C SER A 23 -3.69 -1.45 -10.32
N TRP A 24 -4.12 -0.32 -9.75
CA TRP A 24 -3.19 0.68 -9.25
C TRP A 24 -2.36 0.04 -8.14
N LEU A 25 -1.09 -0.23 -8.46
CA LEU A 25 -0.11 -0.82 -7.57
C LEU A 25 -0.27 -0.18 -6.18
N PRO A 26 -0.71 -0.93 -5.16
CA PRO A 26 -0.98 -0.43 -3.81
C PRO A 26 0.33 -0.18 -3.04
N VAL A 27 1.38 0.15 -3.79
CA VAL A 27 2.73 0.34 -3.31
C VAL A 27 2.97 1.83 -3.27
N GLU A 28 2.94 2.39 -2.07
CA GLU A 28 3.31 3.79 -1.86
C GLU A 28 4.85 3.89 -1.84
N GLU A 29 5.39 4.79 -2.67
CA GLU A 29 6.82 5.10 -2.65
C GLU A 29 7.06 6.25 -1.67
N ILE A 30 7.86 5.97 -0.63
CA ILE A 30 8.18 6.93 0.41
C ILE A 30 9.53 7.57 0.06
N ALA A 31 9.50 8.87 -0.20
CA ALA A 31 10.66 9.72 -0.43
C ALA A 31 10.63 10.94 0.50
N ALA A 32 11.78 11.60 0.68
CA ALA A 32 11.90 12.85 1.41
C ALA A 32 12.43 13.91 0.44
N ASN A 33 11.83 15.10 0.46
CA ASN A 33 12.36 16.32 -0.15
C ASN A 33 12.93 16.20 -1.59
N GLY A 34 12.26 15.45 -2.48
CA GLY A 34 12.68 15.32 -3.88
C GLY A 34 13.82 14.31 -4.11
N ASP A 35 14.28 13.62 -3.07
CA ASP A 35 15.23 12.52 -3.17
C ASP A 35 14.58 11.26 -3.76
N ALA A 36 15.42 10.30 -4.13
CA ALA A 36 14.97 8.97 -4.54
C ALA A 36 14.19 8.27 -3.39
N PRO A 37 13.16 7.45 -3.71
CA PRO A 37 12.43 6.69 -2.70
C PRO A 37 13.35 5.76 -1.90
N PHE A 38 13.17 5.75 -0.58
CA PHE A 38 13.95 4.91 0.35
C PHE A 38 13.12 3.75 0.95
N ALA A 39 11.81 3.72 0.69
CA ALA A 39 10.93 2.62 1.04
C ALA A 39 9.74 2.51 0.08
N ARG A 40 9.20 1.30 -0.01
CA ARG A 40 8.00 0.95 -0.77
C ARG A 40 7.05 0.24 0.17
N LEU A 41 5.88 0.81 0.42
CA LEU A 41 4.89 0.29 1.36
C LEU A 41 3.75 -0.38 0.59
N ASP A 42 3.66 -1.70 0.69
CA ASP A 42 2.59 -2.47 0.04
C ASP A 42 1.35 -2.58 0.95
N HIS A 43 0.38 -1.72 0.71
CA HIS A 43 -0.87 -1.66 1.47
C HIS A 43 -1.73 -2.93 1.35
N HIS A 44 -1.45 -3.79 0.36
CA HIS A 44 -2.17 -5.06 0.16
C HIS A 44 -1.39 -6.27 0.70
N ARG A 45 -0.21 -6.11 1.32
CA ARG A 45 0.56 -7.26 1.82
C ARG A 45 -0.24 -8.11 2.80
N SER A 46 -0.96 -7.47 3.72
CA SER A 46 -1.81 -8.17 4.70
C SER A 46 -2.90 -9.01 4.04
N LEU A 47 -3.50 -8.53 2.96
CA LEU A 47 -4.50 -9.27 2.20
C LEU A 47 -3.88 -10.45 1.44
N ARG A 48 -2.69 -10.27 0.84
CA ARG A 48 -2.06 -11.30 0.00
C ARG A 48 -1.27 -12.35 0.79
N GLN A 49 -0.73 -11.97 1.94
CA GLN A 49 0.18 -12.81 2.74
C GLN A 49 -0.35 -13.12 4.13
N GLY A 50 -1.50 -12.57 4.54
CA GLY A 50 -2.09 -12.79 5.87
C GLY A 50 -1.31 -12.14 7.02
N GLN A 51 -0.26 -11.37 6.72
CA GLN A 51 0.62 -10.74 7.70
C GLN A 51 0.88 -9.27 7.34
N PRO A 52 1.00 -8.37 8.35
CA PRO A 52 1.27 -6.96 8.12
C PRO A 52 2.67 -6.74 7.51
N GLU A 53 2.88 -5.55 6.97
CA GLU A 53 4.20 -5.10 6.54
C GLU A 53 5.19 -4.99 7.70
N VAL A 54 6.48 -5.17 7.40
CA VAL A 54 7.57 -5.06 8.37
C VAL A 54 8.67 -4.14 7.85
N VAL A 55 9.19 -3.26 8.71
CA VAL A 55 10.26 -2.33 8.35
C VAL A 55 11.61 -3.01 8.52
N PHE A 56 12.31 -3.29 7.41
CA PHE A 56 13.70 -3.70 7.44
C PHE A 56 14.61 -2.49 7.73
N GLY A 57 15.11 -2.42 8.97
CA GLY A 57 15.84 -1.27 9.51
C GLY A 57 17.28 -1.05 9.02
N PRO A 58 18.10 -2.08 8.76
CA PRO A 58 19.50 -1.89 8.37
C PRO A 58 19.66 -0.99 7.13
N GLY A 59 20.56 -0.02 7.22
CA GLY A 59 20.84 0.94 6.15
C GLY A 59 19.87 2.12 6.04
N LYS A 60 18.87 2.23 6.95
CA LYS A 60 17.97 3.40 7.03
C LYS A 60 18.36 4.33 8.16
N THR A 61 18.19 5.64 7.95
CA THR A 61 18.37 6.63 9.01
C THR A 61 17.15 6.64 9.96
N PRO A 62 17.30 7.12 11.20
CA PRO A 62 16.16 7.29 12.11
C PRO A 62 15.00 8.09 11.51
N GLU A 63 15.31 9.13 10.72
CA GLU A 63 14.31 9.97 10.05
C GLU A 63 13.56 9.20 8.98
N GLN A 64 14.25 8.36 8.20
CA GLN A 64 13.62 7.47 7.22
C GLN A 64 12.72 6.43 7.91
N LEU A 65 13.16 5.86 9.02
CA LEU A 65 12.35 4.92 9.81
C LEU A 65 11.09 5.59 10.34
N LEU A 66 11.21 6.79 10.91
CA LEU A 66 10.07 7.56 11.38
C LEU A 66 9.11 7.95 10.25
N ALA A 67 9.63 8.29 9.07
CA ALA A 67 8.82 8.58 7.90
C ALA A 67 8.01 7.36 7.43
N ILE A 68 8.60 6.15 7.48
CA ILE A 68 7.90 4.91 7.15
C ILE A 68 6.80 4.62 8.17
N CYS A 69 7.12 4.70 9.47
CA CYS A 69 6.17 4.35 10.54
C CYS A 69 5.00 5.33 10.73
N ARG A 70 5.02 6.50 10.05
CA ARG A 70 3.94 7.51 10.10
C ARG A 70 2.91 7.36 8.97
N ARG A 71 3.13 6.44 8.04
CA ARG A 71 2.17 6.09 6.98
C ARG A 71 1.18 5.05 7.48
#